data_AF-A0A7X3PVD8-F1
#
_entry.id   AF-A0A7X3PVD8-F1
#
_cell.length_a   1.000
_cell.length_b   1.000
_cell.length_c   1.000
_cell.angle_alpha   90.00
_cell.angle_beta   90.00
_cell.angle_gamma   90.00
#
_symmetry.space_group_name_H-M   'P 1'
#
loop_
_entity.id
_entity.type
_entity.pdbx_description
1 polymer ?
#
loop_
_entity_poly.entity_id
_entity_poly.type
_entity_poly.pdbx_seq_one_letter_code
_entity_poly.pdbx_strand_id
1 'polypeptide(L)'
;MPGLSSEQLAFFHAEGYVHVPDALAPQDLDPVQAELEEIVDQAAQRLLAAGKIERDYTELPFAKRLIPLAKADASATAGINFPANLGPNIFAFLHNPRLLDLIESLIGPEIYANSCQHIRAKVPAS
;
A
#
# COMPACT_ATOMS: atom_id res chain seq x y z
N MET A 1 -9.53 12.66 12.52
CA MET A 1 -10.57 11.98 13.35
C MET A 1 -10.14 12.15 14.79
N PRO A 2 -11.01 12.04 15.82
CA PRO A 2 -10.45 11.87 17.15
C PRO A 2 -9.51 10.64 17.11
N GLY A 3 -8.40 10.72 17.81
CA GLY A 3 -7.45 9.63 17.93
C GLY A 3 -8.05 8.40 18.60
N LEU A 4 -7.21 7.50 19.11
CA LEU A 4 -7.68 6.27 19.74
C LEU A 4 -8.54 6.56 20.98
N SER A 5 -9.61 5.77 21.15
CA SER A 5 -10.40 5.82 22.38
C SER A 5 -9.61 5.27 23.58
N SER A 6 -10.04 5.60 24.80
CA SER A 6 -9.41 5.05 26.01
C SER A 6 -9.46 3.51 26.07
N GLU A 7 -10.52 2.91 25.53
CA GLU A 7 -10.66 1.45 25.44
C GLU A 7 -9.66 0.85 24.44
N GLN A 8 -9.48 1.50 23.29
CA GLN A 8 -8.50 1.10 22.27
C GLN A 8 -7.06 1.23 22.79
N LEU A 9 -6.76 2.30 23.53
CA LEU A 9 -5.47 2.49 24.18
C LEU A 9 -5.19 1.43 25.25
N ALA A 10 -6.17 1.15 26.12
CA ALA A 10 -6.05 0.10 27.12
C ALA A 10 -5.82 -1.28 26.48
N PHE A 11 -6.54 -1.58 25.39
CA PHE A 11 -6.35 -2.82 24.64
C PHE A 11 -4.94 -2.89 24.02
N PHE A 12 -4.46 -1.80 23.40
CA PHE A 12 -3.10 -1.73 22.86
C PHE A 12 -2.04 -2.01 23.92
N HIS A 13 -2.16 -1.42 25.12
CA HIS A 13 -1.21 -1.65 26.20
C HIS A 13 -1.25 -3.07 26.77
N ALA A 14 -2.41 -3.74 26.73
CA ALA A 14 -2.55 -5.12 27.20
C ALA A 14 -2.03 -6.13 26.16
N GLU A 15 -2.38 -5.94 24.88
CA GLU A 15 -2.22 -6.95 23.83
C GLU A 15 -1.03 -6.66 22.89
N GLY A 16 -0.50 -5.43 22.91
CA GLY A 16 0.56 -4.98 22.01
C GLY A 16 0.10 -4.66 20.58
N TYR A 17 -1.21 -4.65 20.32
CA TYR A 17 -1.82 -4.24 19.05
C TYR A 17 -3.22 -3.68 19.27
N VAL A 18 -3.77 -2.96 18.28
CA VAL A 18 -5.18 -2.56 18.27
C VAL A 18 -5.72 -2.57 16.84
N HIS A 19 -6.93 -3.09 16.66
CA HIS A 19 -7.64 -3.04 15.39
C HIS A 19 -8.59 -1.84 15.38
N VAL A 20 -8.43 -0.97 14.40
CA VAL A 20 -9.24 0.24 14.22
C VAL A 20 -9.96 0.14 12.87
N PRO A 21 -11.21 -0.36 12.84
CA PRO A 21 -12.01 -0.39 11.63
C PRO A 21 -12.18 1.01 11.05
N ASP A 22 -12.15 1.13 9.73
CA ASP A 22 -12.42 2.38 8.99
C ASP A 22 -11.50 3.56 9.41
N ALA A 23 -10.30 3.25 9.93
CA ALA A 23 -9.28 4.23 10.32
C ALA A 23 -8.88 5.17 9.17
N LEU A 24 -8.90 4.65 7.94
CA LEU A 24 -8.63 5.38 6.71
C LEU A 24 -9.87 5.29 5.82
N ALA A 25 -10.20 6.38 5.16
CA ALA A 25 -11.18 6.40 4.11
C ALA A 25 -10.51 6.06 2.77
N PRO A 26 -11.26 5.63 1.74
CA PRO A 26 -10.71 5.30 0.43
C PRO A 26 -9.80 6.40 -0.15
N GLN A 27 -10.22 7.66 -0.03
CA GLN A 27 -9.47 8.81 -0.54
C GLN A 27 -8.09 9.03 0.13
N ASP A 28 -7.87 8.45 1.31
CA ASP A 28 -6.56 8.50 1.96
C ASP A 28 -5.55 7.58 1.24
N LEU A 29 -6.04 6.56 0.53
CA LEU A 29 -5.25 5.55 -0.19
C LEU A 29 -5.25 5.75 -1.71
N ASP A 30 -6.24 6.45 -2.28
CA ASP A 30 -6.37 6.67 -3.73
C ASP A 30 -5.06 7.16 -4.40
N PRO A 31 -4.31 8.14 -3.85
CA PRO A 31 -3.05 8.57 -4.47
C PRO A 31 -1.96 7.49 -4.48
N VAL A 32 -1.89 6.67 -3.43
CA VAL A 32 -0.96 5.54 -3.35
C VAL A 32 -1.38 4.45 -4.35
N GLN A 33 -2.68 4.19 -4.47
CA GLN A 33 -3.19 3.25 -5.47
C GLN A 33 -2.86 3.71 -6.89
N ALA A 34 -3.08 4.99 -7.23
CA ALA A 34 -2.76 5.53 -8.55
C ALA A 34 -1.26 5.37 -8.90
N GLU A 35 -0.38 5.62 -7.95
CA GLU A 35 1.07 5.42 -8.13
C GLU A 35 1.42 3.93 -8.37
N LEU A 36 0.77 3.01 -7.65
CA LEU A 36 0.93 1.58 -7.87
C LEU A 36 0.33 1.12 -9.20
N GLU A 37 -0.77 1.73 -9.66
CA GLU A 37 -1.38 1.47 -10.97
C GLU A 37 -0.40 1.81 -12.10
N GLU A 38 0.30 2.94 -12.03
CA GLU A 38 1.33 3.31 -13.00
C GLU A 38 2.47 2.28 -13.07
N ILE A 39 2.90 1.75 -11.92
CA ILE A 39 3.92 0.69 -11.85
C ILE A 39 3.42 -0.60 -12.50
N VAL A 40 2.16 -0.96 -12.26
CA VAL A 40 1.51 -2.14 -12.88
C VAL A 40 1.37 -1.94 -14.39
N ASP A 41 1.05 -0.73 -14.85
CA ASP A 41 0.98 -0.37 -16.27
C ASP A 41 2.33 -0.56 -16.97
N GLN A 42 3.40 -0.02 -16.39
CA GLN A 42 4.74 -0.16 -16.94
C GLN A 42 5.18 -1.63 -17.00
N ALA A 43 4.84 -2.42 -15.97
CA ALA A 43 5.09 -3.86 -15.98
C ALA A 43 4.32 -4.57 -17.10
N ALA A 44 3.03 -4.25 -17.30
CA ALA A 44 2.22 -4.82 -18.37
C ALA A 44 2.80 -4.50 -19.76
N GLN A 45 3.14 -3.23 -20.02
CA GLN A 45 3.74 -2.80 -21.28
C GLN A 45 5.05 -3.52 -21.57
N ARG A 46 5.93 -3.65 -20.58
CA ARG A 46 7.20 -4.38 -20.70
C ARG A 46 7.00 -5.85 -21.03
N LEU A 47 6.04 -6.52 -20.37
CA LEU A 47 5.75 -7.92 -20.60
C LEU A 47 5.10 -8.17 -21.97
N LEU A 48 4.23 -7.25 -22.42
CA LEU A 48 3.62 -7.30 -23.74
C LEU A 48 4.67 -7.14 -24.84
N ALA A 49 5.56 -6.14 -24.72
CA ALA A 49 6.67 -5.93 -25.65
C ALA A 49 7.64 -7.13 -25.70
N ALA A 50 7.77 -7.86 -24.60
CA ALA A 50 8.57 -9.08 -24.51
C ALA A 50 7.83 -10.35 -24.98
N GLY A 51 6.57 -10.25 -25.41
CA GLY A 51 5.74 -11.40 -25.82
C GLY A 51 5.41 -12.38 -24.71
N LYS A 52 5.51 -11.97 -23.44
CA LYS A 52 5.22 -12.83 -22.27
C LYS A 52 3.74 -12.88 -21.90
N ILE A 53 2.97 -11.91 -22.37
CA ILE A 53 1.52 -11.82 -22.23
C ILE A 53 0.92 -11.41 -23.57
N GLU A 54 -0.34 -11.78 -23.80
CA GLU A 54 -1.05 -11.47 -25.05
C GLU A 54 -1.78 -10.13 -25.01
N ARG A 55 -2.06 -9.61 -23.81
CA ARG A 55 -2.80 -8.36 -23.56
C ARG A 55 -2.38 -7.74 -22.22
N ASP A 56 -2.71 -6.47 -22.01
CA ASP A 56 -2.31 -5.67 -20.85
C ASP A 56 -3.23 -5.76 -19.62
N TYR A 57 -4.36 -6.46 -19.76
CA TYR A 57 -5.36 -6.69 -18.72
C TYR A 57 -5.98 -5.42 -18.11
N THR A 58 -6.03 -4.32 -18.87
CA THR A 58 -6.62 -3.04 -18.43
C THR A 58 -8.11 -3.14 -18.07
N GLU A 59 -8.81 -4.18 -18.53
CA GLU A 59 -10.19 -4.46 -18.14
C GLU A 59 -10.34 -4.95 -16.69
N LEU A 60 -9.25 -5.39 -16.06
CA LEU A 60 -9.26 -5.88 -14.68
C LEU A 60 -9.10 -4.73 -13.68
N PRO A 61 -9.81 -4.75 -12.54
CA PRO A 61 -9.61 -3.77 -11.47
C PRO A 61 -8.21 -3.89 -10.88
N PHE A 62 -7.70 -2.80 -10.29
CA PHE A 62 -6.37 -2.70 -9.65
C PHE A 62 -5.98 -3.95 -8.85
N ALA A 63 -6.84 -4.34 -7.90
CA ALA A 63 -6.60 -5.48 -7.01
C ALA A 63 -6.42 -6.84 -7.73
N LYS A 64 -6.84 -6.94 -9.00
CA LYS A 64 -6.77 -8.18 -9.81
C LYS A 64 -5.78 -8.10 -10.95
N ARG A 65 -5.46 -6.92 -11.48
CA ARG A 65 -4.66 -6.77 -12.70
C ARG A 65 -3.22 -7.28 -12.56
N LEU A 66 -2.63 -7.16 -11.38
CA LEU A 66 -1.28 -7.67 -11.11
C LEU A 66 -1.21 -9.21 -11.16
N ILE A 67 -2.31 -9.92 -10.91
CA ILE A 67 -2.35 -11.39 -10.82
C ILE A 67 -1.90 -12.07 -12.12
N PRO A 68 -2.53 -11.82 -13.29
CA PRO A 68 -2.10 -12.45 -14.54
C PRO A 68 -0.68 -12.04 -14.94
N LEU A 69 -0.25 -10.81 -14.63
CA LEU A 69 1.11 -10.33 -14.93
C LEU A 69 2.16 -11.10 -14.10
N ALA A 70 1.94 -11.21 -12.80
CA ALA A 70 2.83 -11.94 -11.89
C ALA A 70 2.87 -13.44 -12.19
N LYS A 71 1.76 -14.01 -12.68
CA LYS A 71 1.70 -15.40 -13.14
C LYS A 71 2.52 -15.63 -14.41
N ALA A 72 2.50 -14.67 -15.34
CA ALA A 72 3.31 -14.74 -16.55
C ALA A 72 4.80 -14.54 -16.26
N ASP A 73 5.12 -13.61 -15.36
CA ASP A 73 6.50 -13.33 -14.97
C ASP A 73 6.58 -12.65 -13.59
N ALA A 74 7.39 -13.20 -12.69
CA ALA A 74 7.58 -12.67 -11.34
C ALA A 74 8.15 -11.23 -11.32
N SER A 75 8.83 -10.78 -12.38
CA SER A 75 9.32 -9.40 -12.48
C SER A 75 8.19 -8.37 -12.56
N ALA A 76 6.93 -8.77 -12.75
CA ALA A 76 5.78 -7.87 -12.70
C ALA A 76 5.65 -7.14 -11.35
N THR A 77 6.12 -7.75 -10.26
CA THR A 77 6.04 -7.15 -8.91
C THR A 77 7.29 -6.38 -8.50
N ALA A 78 8.34 -6.37 -9.33
CA ALA A 78 9.68 -5.87 -8.95
C ALA A 78 9.68 -4.37 -8.61
N GLY A 79 8.80 -3.58 -9.24
CA GLY A 79 8.72 -2.13 -9.03
C GLY A 79 7.87 -1.69 -7.84
N ILE A 80 7.21 -2.61 -7.11
CA ILE A 80 6.17 -2.24 -6.13
C ILE A 80 6.77 -1.79 -4.78
N ASN A 81 7.87 -2.40 -4.37
CA ASN A 81 8.42 -2.23 -3.03
C ASN A 81 9.71 -1.39 -3.04
N PHE A 82 10.08 -0.87 -1.87
CA PHE A 82 11.39 -0.27 -1.64
C PHE A 82 12.54 -1.27 -1.99
N PRO A 83 13.65 -0.83 -2.61
CA PRO A 83 13.98 0.54 -3.01
C PRO A 83 13.50 0.92 -4.41
N ALA A 84 12.77 0.04 -5.11
CA ALA A 84 12.35 0.28 -6.49
C ALA A 84 11.21 1.32 -6.58
N ASN A 85 10.35 1.37 -5.56
CA ASN A 85 9.34 2.40 -5.42
C ASN A 85 9.72 3.41 -4.35
N LEU A 86 9.89 4.67 -4.76
CA LEU A 86 10.16 5.83 -3.90
C LEU A 86 9.21 6.99 -4.26
N GLY A 87 8.02 6.66 -4.76
CA GLY A 87 7.12 7.66 -5.28
C GLY A 87 6.57 8.61 -4.21
N PRO A 88 6.24 9.85 -4.62
CA PRO A 88 5.87 10.92 -3.70
C PRO A 88 4.53 10.66 -2.99
N ASN A 89 3.62 9.88 -3.56
CA ASN A 89 2.31 9.64 -2.94
C ASN A 89 2.41 8.71 -1.73
N ILE A 90 3.33 7.74 -1.76
CA ILE A 90 3.64 6.93 -0.56
C ILE A 90 4.19 7.81 0.55
N PHE A 91 5.13 8.70 0.22
CA PHE A 91 5.69 9.62 1.21
C PHE A 91 4.63 10.59 1.77
N ALA A 92 3.76 11.13 0.91
CA ALA A 92 2.64 11.97 1.31
C ALA A 92 1.65 11.21 2.21
N PHE A 93 1.40 9.93 1.94
CA PHE A 93 0.54 9.09 2.77
C PHE A 93 1.09 8.91 4.20
N LEU A 94 2.41 8.86 4.39
CA LEU A 94 3.01 8.85 5.72
C LEU A 94 2.73 10.13 6.53
N HIS A 95 2.31 11.21 5.86
CA HIS A 95 1.88 12.46 6.47
C HIS A 95 0.35 12.59 6.52
N ASN A 96 -0.40 11.51 6.26
CA ASN A 96 -1.86 11.54 6.28
C ASN A 96 -2.35 11.91 7.69
N PRO A 97 -3.20 12.96 7.85
CA PRO A 97 -3.64 13.42 9.16
C PRO A 97 -4.40 12.35 9.96
N ARG A 98 -5.22 11.51 9.32
CA ARG A 98 -5.95 10.44 10.02
C ARG A 98 -5.01 9.38 10.56
N LEU A 99 -3.96 9.04 9.80
CA LEU A 99 -2.91 8.16 10.27
C LEU A 99 -2.17 8.78 11.46
N LEU A 100 -1.73 10.04 11.32
CA LEU A 100 -0.96 10.72 12.36
C LEU A 100 -1.77 10.94 13.64
N ASP A 101 -3.05 11.30 13.57
CA ASP A 101 -3.95 11.43 14.74
C ASP A 101 -4.01 10.13 15.57
N LEU A 102 -4.03 8.98 14.89
CA LEU A 102 -4.06 7.66 15.54
C LEU A 102 -2.72 7.31 16.19
N ILE A 103 -1.61 7.61 15.50
CA ILE A 103 -0.26 7.35 16.01
C ILE A 103 0.10 8.28 17.17
N GLU A 104 -0.27 9.56 17.09
CA GLU A 104 -0.05 10.55 18.15
C GLU A 104 -0.69 10.12 19.47
N SER A 105 -1.85 9.46 19.41
CA SER A 105 -2.51 8.90 20.59
C SER A 105 -1.68 7.86 21.32
N LEU A 106 -0.76 7.18 20.62
CA LEU A 106 0.09 6.11 21.18
C LEU A 106 1.44 6.62 21.65
N ILE A 107 2.06 7.54 20.90
CA ILE A 107 3.47 7.91 21.11
C ILE A 107 3.68 9.40 21.42
N GLY A 108 2.63 10.20 21.38
CA GLY A 108 2.69 11.65 21.51
C GLY A 108 3.00 12.37 20.18
N PRO A 109 3.14 13.70 20.23
CA PRO A 109 3.17 14.55 19.03
C PRO A 109 4.48 14.49 18.24
N GLU A 110 5.56 14.00 18.84
CA GLU A 110 6.86 13.89 18.17
C GLU A 110 6.97 12.54 17.42
N ILE A 111 6.46 12.51 16.20
CA ILE A 111 6.40 11.31 15.36
C ILE A 111 7.59 11.27 14.40
N TYR A 112 8.36 10.17 14.46
CA TYR A 112 9.44 9.87 13.51
C TYR A 112 9.11 8.62 12.70
N ALA A 113 9.19 8.73 11.38
CA ALA A 113 9.07 7.60 10.47
C ALA A 113 10.47 7.14 10.01
N ASN A 114 10.90 5.95 10.46
CA ASN A 114 12.08 5.30 9.89
C ASN A 114 11.70 4.59 8.59
N SER A 115 12.55 4.67 7.56
CA SER A 115 12.34 4.12 6.22
C SER A 115 12.50 2.60 6.16
N CYS A 116 11.74 1.88 7.01
CA CYS A 116 11.61 0.42 6.98
C CYS A 116 10.24 -0.01 6.44
N GLN A 117 9.51 0.90 5.77
CA GLN A 117 8.21 0.58 5.21
C GLN A 117 8.36 -0.32 3.98
N HIS A 118 7.53 -1.36 3.92
CA HIS A 118 7.48 -2.28 2.79
C HIS A 118 6.07 -2.39 2.24
N ILE A 119 5.93 -2.20 0.92
CA ILE A 119 4.71 -2.58 0.22
C ILE A 119 4.88 -4.03 -0.23
N ARG A 120 3.93 -4.87 0.17
CA ARG A 120 3.92 -6.30 -0.17
C ARG A 120 2.69 -6.61 -1.00
N ALA A 121 2.88 -6.81 -2.31
CA ALA A 121 1.83 -7.35 -3.14
C ALA A 121 1.50 -8.79 -2.70
N LYS A 122 0.25 -9.04 -2.31
CA LYS A 122 -0.26 -10.37 -1.96
C LYS A 122 -1.08 -10.91 -3.13
N VAL A 123 -0.39 -11.56 -4.06
CA VAL A 123 -1.06 -12.32 -5.13
C VAL A 123 -1.50 -13.68 -4.57
N PRO A 124 -2.70 -14.18 -4.94
CA PRO A 124 -3.13 -15.52 -4.54
C PRO A 124 -2.10 -16.58 -4.93
N ALA A 125 -1.83 -17.50 -4.02
CA ALA A 125 -1.26 -18.78 -4.41
C ALA A 125 -2.28 -19.47 -5.34
N SER A 126 -1.76 -20.22 -6.30
CA SER A 126 -2.49 -20.90 -7.38
C SER A 126 -3.84 -21.49 -6.96
#